data_AF-A0A949MF96-F1
#
_entry.id   AF-A0A949MF96-F1
#
_cell.length_a   1.000
_cell.length_b   1.000
_cell.length_c   1.000
_cell.angle_alpha   90.00
_cell.angle_beta   90.00
_cell.angle_gamma   90.00
#
_symmetry.space_group_name_H-M   'P 1'
#
loop_
_entity.id
_entity.type
_entity.pdbx_description
1 polymer ?
#
loop_
_entity_poly.entity_id
_entity_poly.type
_entity_poly.pdbx_seq_one_letter_code
_entity_poly.pdbx_strand_id
1 'polypeptide(L)'
;MKNEITLQTRREFLRKTVLGGALSWTVPAFLADTFTALHAQAADSITQIATGRDSTILVVLQMAGGNDGINTVVPYANDFYHKARPTLGLSAGQVLKLNDEIGFHGALTGFKSLYDAGHLAVVQGVGYPNPNRSHFRSTEIWQTASDSDKIESHGWLGRYFDNCCSGADPAAGLVIGDHLPESFYALNPK
;
A
#
# COMPACT_ATOMS: atom_id res chain seq x y z
N MET A 1 -32.53 -8.48 5.69
CA MET A 1 -31.14 -8.99 5.74
C MET A 1 -30.69 -8.95 7.18
N LYS A 2 -30.33 -10.09 7.78
CA LYS A 2 -29.70 -10.11 9.11
C LYS A 2 -28.29 -9.53 8.92
N ASN A 3 -28.00 -8.40 9.56
CA ASN A 3 -26.62 -7.95 9.72
C ASN A 3 -25.96 -8.94 10.68
N GLU A 4 -25.31 -9.97 10.15
CA GLU A 4 -24.43 -10.79 10.97
C GLU A 4 -23.27 -9.91 11.45
N ILE A 5 -23.12 -9.80 12.77
CA ILE A 5 -22.02 -9.07 13.39
C ILE A 5 -20.79 -9.98 13.26
N THR A 6 -20.09 -9.90 12.14
CA THR A 6 -18.78 -10.54 11.99
C THR A 6 -17.74 -9.67 12.70
N LEU A 7 -17.23 -10.14 13.84
CA LEU A 7 -16.11 -9.54 14.54
C LEU A 7 -14.81 -9.93 13.80
N GLN A 8 -14.37 -9.12 12.85
CA GLN A 8 -13.27 -9.52 11.97
C GLN A 8 -11.88 -9.29 12.58
N THR A 9 -11.78 -8.48 13.64
CA THR A 9 -10.50 -8.22 14.31
C THR A 9 -10.62 -8.29 15.84
N ARG A 10 -9.51 -8.66 16.50
CA ARG A 10 -9.41 -8.67 17.99
C ARG A 10 -9.72 -7.28 18.59
N ARG A 11 -9.39 -6.20 17.87
CA ARG A 11 -9.67 -4.81 18.26
C ARG A 11 -11.16 -4.49 18.19
N GLU A 12 -11.83 -4.90 17.13
CA GLU A 12 -13.27 -4.72 16.99
C GLU A 12 -14.02 -5.45 18.10
N PHE A 13 -13.59 -6.66 18.45
CA PHE A 13 -14.07 -7.39 19.63
C PHE A 13 -13.87 -6.59 20.91
N LEU A 14 -12.63 -6.18 21.25
CA LEU A 14 -12.38 -5.46 22.51
C LEU A 14 -13.11 -4.11 22.59
N ARG A 15 -13.14 -3.32 21.51
CA ARG A 15 -13.86 -2.04 21.47
C ARG A 15 -15.35 -2.24 21.67
N LYS A 16 -15.95 -3.20 20.96
CA LYS A 16 -17.40 -3.49 21.06
C LYS A 16 -17.77 -4.15 22.38
N THR A 17 -16.92 -4.97 22.98
CA THR A 17 -17.15 -5.58 24.30
C THR A 17 -17.06 -4.54 25.42
N VAL A 18 -16.11 -3.60 25.36
CA VAL A 18 -16.01 -2.50 26.35
C VAL A 18 -17.19 -1.53 26.21
N LEU A 19 -17.58 -1.14 24.99
CA LEU A 19 -18.76 -0.31 24.73
C LEU A 19 -20.06 -1.02 25.12
N GLY A 20 -20.18 -2.33 24.86
CA GLY A 20 -21.33 -3.15 25.27
C GLY A 20 -21.47 -3.28 26.79
N GLY A 21 -20.36 -3.31 27.53
CA GLY A 21 -20.37 -3.29 29.00
C GLY A 21 -20.73 -1.91 29.59
N ALA A 22 -20.32 -0.84 28.91
CA ALA A 22 -20.60 0.55 29.31
C ALA A 22 -22.07 0.97 29.13
N LEU A 23 -22.82 0.27 28.28
CA LEU A 23 -24.27 0.46 28.08
C LEU A 23 -25.13 -0.32 29.09
N SER A 24 -24.52 -0.93 30.12
CA SER A 24 -25.28 -1.47 31.25
C SER A 24 -25.88 -0.33 32.09
N TRP A 25 -27.10 -0.52 32.60
CA TRP A 25 -27.81 0.47 33.43
C TRP A 25 -27.07 0.90 34.71
N THR A 26 -25.96 0.25 35.04
CA THR A 26 -25.12 0.54 36.21
C THR A 26 -24.02 1.56 35.95
N VAL A 27 -23.78 1.98 34.69
CA VAL A 27 -22.74 2.96 34.37
C VAL A 27 -23.32 4.37 34.40
N PRO A 28 -22.75 5.29 35.21
CA PRO A 28 -23.13 6.70 35.21
C PRO A 28 -23.11 7.30 33.80
N ALA A 29 -24.18 8.03 33.43
CA ALA A 29 -24.35 8.60 32.09
C ALA A 29 -23.15 9.42 31.62
N PHE A 30 -22.50 10.18 32.51
CA PHE A 30 -21.32 10.98 32.16
C PHE A 30 -20.13 10.13 31.67
N LEU A 31 -19.96 8.90 32.17
CA LEU A 31 -18.92 8.00 31.68
C LEU A 31 -19.28 7.47 30.30
N ALA A 32 -20.53 7.03 30.11
CA ALA A 32 -21.02 6.58 28.81
C ALA A 32 -20.85 7.68 27.73
N ASP A 33 -21.22 8.92 28.05
CA ASP A 33 -21.09 10.08 27.16
C ASP A 33 -19.64 10.45 26.88
N THR A 34 -18.75 10.31 27.86
CA THR A 34 -17.31 10.52 27.67
C THR A 34 -16.73 9.46 26.73
N PHE A 35 -17.11 8.20 26.90
CA PHE A 35 -16.63 7.10 26.05
C PHE A 35 -17.19 7.17 24.63
N THR A 36 -18.45 7.54 24.44
CA THR A 36 -19.03 7.73 23.10
C THR A 36 -18.39 8.92 22.39
N ALA A 37 -18.15 10.03 23.09
CA ALA A 37 -17.45 11.19 22.55
C ALA A 37 -16.00 10.86 22.16
N LEU A 38 -15.26 10.13 23.01
CA LEU A 38 -13.91 9.66 22.70
C LEU A 38 -13.90 8.67 21.53
N HIS A 39 -14.89 7.79 21.43
CA HIS A 39 -15.01 6.84 20.32
C HIS A 39 -15.34 7.54 19.00
N ALA A 40 -16.26 8.50 19.01
CA ALA A 40 -16.60 9.30 17.83
C ALA A 40 -15.40 10.13 17.36
N GLN A 41 -14.70 10.80 18.28
CA GLN A 41 -13.48 11.55 17.96
C GLN A 41 -12.36 10.64 17.42
N ALA A 42 -12.25 9.40 17.90
CA ALA A 42 -11.29 8.44 17.37
C ALA A 42 -11.72 7.85 16.02
N ALA A 43 -13.03 7.67 15.78
CA ALA A 43 -13.58 7.10 14.55
C ALA A 43 -13.46 8.06 13.35
N ASP A 44 -13.60 9.37 13.60
CA ASP A 44 -13.52 10.41 12.56
C ASP A 44 -12.13 11.04 12.42
N SER A 45 -11.15 10.62 13.22
CA SER A 45 -9.77 11.08 13.07
C SER A 45 -9.08 10.39 11.89
N ILE A 46 -8.63 11.18 10.91
CA ILE A 46 -7.82 10.73 9.75
C ILE A 46 -6.56 10.00 10.23
N THR A 47 -6.06 10.34 11.41
CA THR A 47 -4.94 9.71 12.08
C THR A 47 -5.43 9.00 13.35
N GLN A 48 -5.66 7.68 13.24
CA GLN A 48 -5.62 6.81 14.41
C GLN A 48 -4.20 6.90 14.97
N ILE A 49 -4.04 7.37 16.22
CA ILE A 49 -2.76 7.28 16.93
C ILE A 49 -2.34 5.81 16.92
N ALA A 50 -1.37 5.50 16.06
CA ALA A 50 -0.88 4.15 15.90
C ALA A 50 -0.04 3.84 17.14
N THR A 51 -0.58 3.08 18.09
CA THR A 51 0.24 2.45 19.14
C THR A 51 1.08 1.28 18.59
N GLY A 52 1.46 1.33 17.30
CA GLY A 52 2.34 0.41 16.59
C GLY A 52 1.87 -1.05 16.43
N ARG A 53 0.98 -1.56 17.29
CA ARG A 53 0.74 -3.02 17.39
C ARG A 53 -0.41 -3.59 16.57
N ASP A 54 -1.44 -2.82 16.19
CA ASP A 54 -2.54 -3.33 15.34
C ASP A 54 -3.09 -2.33 14.31
N SER A 55 -2.24 -1.43 13.80
CA SER A 55 -2.60 -0.59 12.64
C SER A 55 -2.18 -1.26 11.34
N THR A 56 -2.84 -0.92 10.23
CA THR A 56 -2.42 -1.35 8.89
C THR A 56 -1.01 -0.84 8.62
N ILE A 57 -0.10 -1.76 8.30
CA ILE A 57 1.29 -1.43 7.93
C ILE A 57 1.35 -1.34 6.42
N LEU A 58 1.79 -0.20 5.90
CA LEU A 58 2.15 -0.07 4.50
C LEU A 58 3.57 -0.57 4.31
N VAL A 59 3.75 -1.59 3.48
CA VAL A 59 5.06 -2.06 3.05
C VAL A 59 5.23 -1.72 1.59
N VAL A 60 6.22 -0.88 1.27
CA VAL A 60 6.55 -0.51 -0.12
C VAL A 60 7.80 -1.27 -0.52
N LEU A 61 7.67 -2.16 -1.51
CA LEU A 61 8.80 -2.90 -2.07
C LEU A 61 9.13 -2.33 -3.45
N GLN A 62 10.26 -1.64 -3.55
CA GLN A 62 10.81 -1.18 -4.82
C GLN A 62 11.86 -2.17 -5.32
N MET A 63 11.62 -2.76 -6.49
CA MET A 63 12.56 -3.70 -7.11
C MET A 63 13.36 -3.01 -8.23
N ALA A 64 14.22 -2.06 -7.85
CA ALA A 64 15.04 -1.29 -8.79
C ALA A 64 16.06 -2.21 -9.50
N GLY A 65 15.89 -2.43 -10.80
CA GLY A 65 16.77 -3.28 -11.62
C GLY A 65 16.70 -4.79 -11.35
N GLY A 66 16.14 -5.21 -10.21
CA GLY A 66 16.01 -6.62 -9.83
C GLY A 66 14.77 -7.34 -10.37
N ASN A 67 13.82 -6.61 -10.96
CA ASN A 67 12.60 -7.20 -11.51
C ASN A 67 12.42 -6.92 -13.00
N ASP A 68 12.15 -7.97 -13.75
CA ASP A 68 11.59 -7.89 -15.09
C ASP A 68 10.06 -7.82 -15.00
N GLY A 69 9.52 -6.61 -14.97
CA GLY A 69 8.08 -6.38 -14.83
C GLY A 69 7.24 -7.03 -15.94
N ILE A 70 7.79 -7.11 -17.16
CA ILE A 70 7.08 -7.69 -18.31
C ILE A 70 7.07 -9.23 -18.22
N ASN A 71 8.07 -9.87 -17.60
CA ASN A 71 7.96 -11.30 -17.27
C ASN A 71 7.31 -11.58 -15.90
N THR A 72 7.06 -10.56 -15.08
CA THR A 72 6.21 -10.69 -13.88
C THR A 72 4.75 -10.81 -14.27
N VAL A 73 4.26 -9.86 -15.08
CA VAL A 73 2.91 -9.84 -15.66
C VAL A 73 3.07 -9.91 -17.18
N VAL A 74 3.03 -11.13 -17.67
CA VAL A 74 3.36 -11.53 -19.03
C VAL A 74 2.21 -11.23 -19.98
N PRO A 75 2.38 -10.36 -20.99
CA PRO A 75 1.41 -10.18 -22.08
C PRO A 75 1.57 -11.29 -23.12
N TYR A 76 1.27 -12.53 -22.72
CA TYR A 76 1.59 -13.73 -23.50
C TYR A 76 0.85 -13.80 -24.84
N ALA A 77 -0.28 -13.10 -24.98
CA ALA A 77 -1.04 -13.04 -26.23
C ALA A 77 -0.53 -11.95 -27.20
N ASN A 78 0.48 -11.17 -26.81
CA ASN A 78 0.96 -10.04 -27.60
C ASN A 78 2.15 -10.41 -28.49
N ASP A 79 1.98 -10.34 -29.81
CA ASP A 79 3.03 -10.63 -30.79
C ASP A 79 4.25 -9.70 -30.67
N PHE A 80 4.07 -8.44 -30.27
CA PHE A 80 5.18 -7.51 -30.07
C PHE A 80 6.07 -7.94 -28.90
N TYR A 81 5.47 -8.53 -27.85
CA TYR A 81 6.24 -9.09 -26.74
C TYR A 81 7.15 -10.22 -27.22
N HIS A 82 6.62 -11.16 -28.00
CA HIS A 82 7.42 -12.27 -28.54
C HIS A 82 8.50 -11.80 -29.52
N LYS A 83 8.18 -10.86 -30.42
CA LYS A 83 9.14 -10.28 -31.37
C LYS A 83 10.26 -9.52 -30.67
N ALA A 84 9.95 -8.76 -29.62
CA ALA A 84 10.92 -8.01 -28.84
C ALA A 84 11.76 -8.92 -27.92
N ARG A 85 11.28 -10.12 -27.60
CA ARG A 85 11.86 -11.01 -26.58
C ARG A 85 12.01 -12.45 -27.08
N PRO A 86 12.75 -12.71 -28.18
CA PRO A 86 12.81 -14.02 -28.82
C PRO A 86 13.35 -15.15 -27.92
N THR A 87 14.17 -14.82 -26.91
CA THR A 87 14.75 -15.79 -25.97
C THR A 87 14.09 -15.79 -24.58
N LEU A 88 13.38 -14.71 -24.22
CA LEU A 88 12.81 -14.51 -22.89
C LEU A 88 11.27 -14.57 -22.89
N GLY A 89 10.65 -14.58 -24.07
CA GLY A 89 9.21 -14.60 -24.26
C GLY A 89 8.59 -15.90 -23.74
N LEU A 90 7.53 -15.76 -22.94
CA LEU A 90 6.80 -16.90 -22.38
C LEU A 90 5.48 -17.11 -23.15
N SER A 91 5.26 -18.35 -23.57
CA SER A 91 4.02 -18.77 -24.25
C SER A 91 2.86 -18.95 -23.26
N ALA A 92 1.64 -19.07 -23.80
CA ALA A 92 0.42 -19.25 -23.01
C ALA A 92 0.45 -20.48 -22.07
N GLY A 93 1.24 -21.52 -22.37
CA GLY A 93 1.39 -22.70 -21.52
C GLY A 93 2.40 -22.53 -20.38
N GLN A 94 3.16 -21.44 -20.35
CA GLN A 94 4.22 -21.17 -19.37
C GLN A 94 3.81 -20.11 -18.33
N VAL A 95 2.58 -19.62 -18.41
CA VAL A 95 2.05 -18.53 -17.57
C VAL A 95 0.83 -18.97 -16.78
N LEU A 96 0.63 -18.33 -15.63
CA LEU A 96 -0.58 -18.45 -14.82
C LEU A 96 -1.57 -17.37 -15.28
N LYS A 97 -2.50 -17.74 -16.17
CA LYS A 97 -3.41 -16.79 -16.84
C LYS A 97 -4.25 -15.98 -15.84
N LEU A 98 -4.31 -14.66 -16.06
CA LEU A 98 -5.20 -13.75 -15.34
C LEU A 98 -6.45 -13.45 -16.18
N ASN A 99 -6.25 -13.32 -17.50
CA ASN A 99 -7.30 -13.23 -18.51
C ASN A 99 -6.77 -13.79 -19.83
N ASP A 100 -7.43 -13.50 -20.96
CA ASP A 100 -7.04 -14.00 -22.27
C ASP A 100 -5.77 -13.35 -22.84
N GLU A 101 -5.30 -12.25 -22.27
CA GLU A 101 -4.17 -11.44 -22.79
C GLU A 101 -2.91 -11.52 -21.92
N ILE A 102 -3.08 -11.55 -20.59
CA ILE A 102 -2.01 -11.47 -19.60
C ILE A 102 -2.04 -12.61 -18.58
N GLY A 103 -0.87 -12.97 -18.07
CA GLY A 103 -0.69 -13.99 -17.03
C GLY A 103 0.50 -13.69 -16.13
N PHE A 104 0.54 -14.22 -14.91
CA PHE A 104 1.78 -14.19 -14.13
C PHE A 104 2.80 -15.18 -14.67
N HIS A 105 4.08 -14.95 -14.39
CA HIS A 105 5.12 -15.97 -14.57
C HIS A 105 4.71 -17.30 -13.91
N GLY A 106 5.03 -18.44 -14.52
CA GLY A 106 4.70 -19.77 -14.00
C GLY A 106 5.18 -20.05 -12.56
N ALA A 107 6.26 -19.41 -12.15
CA ALA A 107 6.83 -19.52 -10.80
C ALA A 107 6.08 -18.70 -9.72
N LEU A 108 5.23 -17.75 -10.11
CA LEU A 108 4.54 -16.83 -9.20
C LEU A 108 3.21 -17.42 -8.71
N THR A 109 3.22 -18.68 -8.29
CA THR A 109 2.02 -19.38 -7.81
C THR A 109 1.40 -18.70 -6.59
N GLY A 110 2.22 -18.15 -5.69
CA GLY A 110 1.73 -17.36 -4.56
C GLY A 110 0.96 -16.11 -4.97
N PHE A 111 1.43 -15.40 -6.01
CA PHE A 111 0.72 -14.21 -6.53
C PHE A 111 -0.61 -14.62 -7.16
N LYS A 112 -0.62 -15.74 -7.90
CA LYS A 112 -1.85 -16.27 -8.48
C LYS A 112 -2.89 -16.60 -7.41
N SER A 113 -2.47 -17.28 -6.32
CA SER A 113 -3.36 -17.58 -5.20
C SER A 113 -3.94 -16.32 -4.55
N LEU A 114 -3.12 -15.27 -4.35
CA LEU A 114 -3.60 -14.01 -3.80
C LEU A 114 -4.56 -13.28 -4.75
N TYR A 115 -4.27 -13.30 -6.05
CA TYR A 115 -5.13 -12.70 -7.07
C TYR A 115 -6.49 -13.39 -7.12
N ASP A 116 -6.50 -14.72 -7.14
CA ASP A 116 -7.73 -15.52 -7.18
C ASP A 116 -8.58 -15.35 -5.92
N ALA A 117 -7.94 -15.09 -4.78
CA ALA A 117 -8.60 -14.76 -3.52
C ALA A 117 -9.08 -13.30 -3.42
N GLY A 118 -8.80 -12.45 -4.41
CA GLY A 118 -9.13 -11.02 -4.38
C GLY A 118 -8.27 -10.18 -3.44
N HIS A 119 -7.09 -10.69 -3.06
CA HIS A 119 -6.13 -10.02 -2.17
C HIS A 119 -4.96 -9.35 -2.90
N LEU A 120 -4.85 -9.54 -4.22
CA LEU A 120 -3.83 -8.91 -5.07
C LEU A 120 -4.50 -8.23 -6.26
N ALA A 121 -4.09 -7.01 -6.55
CA ALA A 121 -4.44 -6.29 -7.76
C ALA A 121 -3.18 -5.95 -8.56
N VAL A 122 -3.31 -5.92 -9.89
CA VAL A 122 -2.26 -5.52 -10.81
C VAL A 122 -2.69 -4.24 -11.50
N VAL A 123 -1.85 -3.21 -11.46
CA VAL A 123 -2.06 -1.96 -12.19
C VAL A 123 -0.93 -1.84 -13.23
N GLN A 124 -1.28 -1.92 -14.51
CA GLN A 124 -0.35 -1.78 -15.62
C GLN A 124 -0.43 -0.39 -16.23
N GLY A 125 0.59 -0.02 -17.00
CA GLY A 125 0.63 1.28 -17.70
C GLY A 125 0.77 2.48 -16.77
N VAL A 126 1.26 2.27 -15.54
CA VAL A 126 1.54 3.36 -14.60
C VAL A 126 2.79 4.10 -15.07
N GLY A 127 2.68 5.41 -15.22
CA GLY A 127 3.74 6.29 -15.70
C GLY A 127 3.36 7.74 -15.49
N TYR A 128 4.21 8.64 -15.99
CA TYR A 128 3.98 10.08 -15.98
C TYR A 128 3.88 10.61 -17.43
N PRO A 129 3.11 11.69 -17.67
CA PRO A 129 2.91 12.22 -19.02
C PRO A 129 4.24 12.74 -19.60
N ASN A 130 4.39 12.63 -20.93
CA ASN A 130 5.56 13.12 -21.67
C ASN A 130 6.90 12.63 -21.08
N PRO A 131 7.13 11.30 -20.98
CA PRO A 131 8.32 10.76 -20.37
C PRO A 131 9.58 11.25 -21.07
N ASN A 132 10.51 11.80 -20.28
CA ASN A 132 11.82 12.16 -20.78
C ASN A 132 12.76 10.95 -20.72
N ARG A 133 13.88 11.04 -21.44
CA ARG A 133 14.88 9.94 -21.48
C ARG A 133 15.90 10.01 -20.33
N SER A 134 15.67 10.85 -19.32
CA SER A 134 16.56 10.98 -18.16
C SER A 134 16.14 9.99 -17.08
N HIS A 135 17.05 9.06 -16.77
CA HIS A 135 16.89 8.11 -15.67
C HIS A 135 16.74 8.83 -14.32
N PHE A 136 17.57 9.86 -14.07
CA PHE A 136 17.55 10.63 -12.82
C PHE A 136 16.23 11.35 -12.61
N ARG A 137 15.77 12.09 -13.62
CA ARG A 137 14.51 12.84 -13.53
C ARG A 137 13.30 11.91 -13.43
N SER A 138 13.29 10.80 -14.18
CA SER A 138 12.22 9.81 -14.06
C SER A 138 12.16 9.23 -12.65
N THR A 139 13.31 8.89 -12.08
CA THR A 139 13.39 8.32 -10.72
C THR A 139 12.89 9.31 -9.69
N GLU A 140 13.33 10.56 -9.74
CA GLU A 140 12.88 11.60 -8.81
C GLU A 140 11.37 11.81 -8.91
N ILE A 141 10.78 11.93 -10.12
CA ILE A 141 9.32 12.03 -10.29
C ILE A 141 8.58 10.88 -9.56
N TRP A 142 9.05 9.64 -9.69
CA TRP A 142 8.45 8.49 -9.00
C TRP A 142 8.63 8.53 -7.48
N GLN A 143 9.79 8.99 -7.01
CA GLN A 143 10.11 9.07 -5.57
C GLN A 143 9.40 10.24 -4.88
N THR A 144 9.20 11.35 -5.59
CA THR A 144 8.55 12.55 -5.06
C THR A 144 7.07 12.60 -5.37
N ALA A 145 6.59 11.77 -6.30
CA ALA A 145 5.25 11.83 -6.87
C ALA A 145 4.90 13.24 -7.39
N SER A 146 5.89 13.92 -7.99
CA SER A 146 5.75 15.26 -8.57
C SER A 146 5.17 15.21 -9.98
N ASP A 147 4.61 16.34 -10.44
CA ASP A 147 4.29 16.49 -11.85
C ASP A 147 5.58 16.56 -12.69
N SER A 148 5.51 16.12 -13.94
CA SER A 148 6.70 16.01 -14.82
C SER A 148 7.42 17.32 -15.11
N ASP A 149 6.75 18.46 -14.89
CA ASP A 149 7.26 19.82 -15.05
C ASP A 149 7.73 20.46 -13.72
N LYS A 150 7.58 19.79 -12.58
CA LYS A 150 7.96 20.30 -11.25
C LYS A 150 9.14 19.54 -10.66
N ILE A 151 10.15 20.27 -10.20
CA ILE A 151 11.23 19.69 -9.41
C ILE A 151 10.81 19.71 -7.95
N GLU A 152 10.79 18.55 -7.31
CA GLU A 152 10.50 18.40 -5.89
C GLU A 152 11.71 17.74 -5.21
N SER A 153 12.02 18.16 -3.99
CA SER A 153 13.16 17.66 -3.22
C SER A 153 12.75 16.71 -2.11
N HIS A 154 11.45 16.68 -1.78
CA HIS A 154 10.90 15.85 -0.71
C HIS A 154 10.10 14.69 -1.27
N GLY A 155 10.31 13.50 -0.74
CA GLY A 155 9.60 12.30 -1.13
C GLY A 155 8.15 12.27 -0.67
N TRP A 156 7.31 11.48 -1.34
CA TRP A 156 5.90 11.40 -0.96
C TRP A 156 5.69 10.75 0.44
N LEU A 157 6.55 9.82 0.86
CA LEU A 157 6.53 9.28 2.23
C LEU A 157 7.08 10.29 3.24
N GLY A 158 8.15 11.00 2.88
CA GLY A 158 8.70 12.08 3.71
C GLY A 158 7.64 13.15 4.01
N ARG A 159 6.93 13.63 2.97
CA ARG A 159 5.81 14.56 3.14
C ARG A 159 4.66 13.96 3.93
N TYR A 160 4.37 12.66 3.80
CA TYR A 160 3.39 11.98 4.65
C TYR A 160 3.79 12.06 6.14
N PHE A 161 5.06 11.78 6.47
CA PHE A 161 5.53 11.86 7.86
C PHE A 161 5.47 13.28 8.41
N ASP A 162 5.88 14.29 7.64
CA ASP A 162 5.82 15.69 8.04
C ASP A 162 4.38 16.14 8.37
N ASN A 163 3.41 15.71 7.57
CA ASN A 163 2.03 16.19 7.67
C ASN A 163 1.14 15.33 8.58
N CYS A 164 1.43 14.03 8.73
CA CYS A 164 0.53 13.08 9.38
C CYS A 164 1.11 12.42 10.63
N CYS A 165 2.41 12.59 10.93
CA CYS A 165 3.09 11.91 12.02
C CYS A 165 3.69 12.87 13.07
N SER A 166 3.10 14.06 13.25
CA SER A 166 3.47 14.95 14.35
C SER A 166 3.23 14.26 15.71
N GLY A 167 4.20 14.32 16.61
CA GLY A 167 4.17 13.61 17.91
C GLY A 167 4.23 12.07 17.86
N ALA A 168 4.33 11.45 16.68
CA ALA A 168 4.48 10.00 16.55
C ALA A 168 5.85 9.50 17.03
N ASP A 169 5.90 8.21 17.39
CA ASP A 169 7.12 7.47 17.73
C ASP A 169 8.16 7.60 16.59
N PRO A 170 9.45 7.83 16.88
CA PRO A 170 10.52 7.82 15.88
C PRO A 170 10.56 6.55 15.00
N ALA A 171 10.04 5.42 15.48
CA ALA A 171 9.88 4.18 14.72
C ALA A 171 8.71 4.18 13.72
N ALA A 172 8.09 5.33 13.44
CA ALA A 172 7.00 5.47 12.46
C ALA A 172 7.39 5.10 11.02
N GLY A 173 8.69 5.09 10.70
CA GLY A 173 9.23 4.66 9.42
C GLY A 173 10.50 3.84 9.59
N LEU A 174 10.63 2.78 8.78
CA LEU A 174 11.85 1.96 8.69
C LEU A 174 12.23 1.81 7.22
N VAL A 175 13.50 2.07 6.93
CA VAL A 175 14.12 1.79 5.63
C VAL A 175 15.13 0.68 5.82
N ILE A 176 15.10 -0.31 4.94
CA ILE A 176 16.07 -1.40 4.88
C ILE A 176 16.76 -1.31 3.52
N GLY A 177 18.05 -0.97 3.52
CA GLY A 177 18.87 -0.82 2.32
C GLY A 177 20.14 -0.02 2.60
N ASP A 178 21.00 0.11 1.59
CA ASP A 178 22.31 0.76 1.74
C ASP A 178 22.23 2.29 1.71
N HIS A 179 21.11 2.84 1.22
CA HIS A 179 20.86 4.27 1.07
C HIS A 179 19.41 4.62 1.43
N LEU A 180 19.20 5.85 1.89
CA LEU A 180 17.86 6.40 2.10
C LEU A 180 17.23 6.71 0.73
N PRO A 181 16.08 6.11 0.36
CA PRO A 181 15.41 6.42 -0.89
C PRO A 181 14.84 7.85 -0.84
N GLU A 182 14.85 8.55 -1.98
CA GLU A 182 14.30 9.91 -2.09
C GLU A 182 12.83 10.00 -1.65
N SER A 183 12.05 8.91 -1.77
CA SER A 183 10.67 8.85 -1.26
C SER A 183 10.55 9.14 0.23
N PHE A 184 11.61 8.92 1.02
CA PHE A 184 11.65 9.20 2.45
C PHE A 184 12.19 10.60 2.81
N TYR A 185 12.65 11.40 1.85
CA TYR A 185 13.18 12.73 2.14
C TYR A 185 12.07 13.63 2.68
N ALA A 186 12.20 14.04 3.95
CA ALA A 186 11.24 14.86 4.67
C ALA A 186 11.82 16.25 4.95
N LEU A 187 10.96 17.26 5.05
CA LEU A 187 11.34 18.62 5.42
C LEU A 187 11.82 18.67 6.87
N ASN A 188 11.18 17.91 7.77
CA ASN A 188 11.56 17.76 9.17
C ASN A 188 11.93 16.30 9.44
N PRO A 189 13.17 15.87 9.12
CA PRO A 189 13.62 14.52 9.38
C PRO A 189 13.52 14.20 10.89
N LYS A 190 12.86 13.08 11.21
CA LYS A 190 12.64 12.59 12.58
C LYS A 190 13.73 11.64 13.01
#